data_AF-X1TIM6-F1
#
_entry.id   AF-X1TIM6-F1
#
_cell.length_a   1.000
_cell.length_b   1.000
_cell.length_c   1.000
_cell.angle_alpha   90.00
_cell.angle_beta   90.00
_cell.angle_gamma   90.00
#
_symmetry.space_group_name_H-M   'P 1'
#
loop_
_entity.id
_entity.type
_entity.pdbx_description
1 polymer ?
#
loop_
_entity_poly.entity_id
_entity_poly.type
_entity_poly.pdbx_seq_one_letter_code
_entity_poly.pdbx_strand_id
1 'polypeptide(L)'
;MQIVKLPKENLDKFIKSLSRFGQIYAPIKKDANTYLFSKIEDFSKIDLGYNRTLLPPKKYFLPPIDTMFKFSAEAGYEEMEHGLNEKSILLGVHSCDIHGLRILDLVFSGRYVDNYYFTRRKNTSIIGVSCIPDDMCFCRSMGTDFVERGFDLFLSD
;
A
#
# COMPACT_ATOMS: atom_id res chain seq x y z
N MET A 1 -20.23 -7.70 2.31
CA MET A 1 -19.23 -7.64 1.22
C MET A 1 -19.98 -7.67 -0.10
N GLN A 2 -19.80 -6.66 -0.95
CA GLN A 2 -20.44 -6.61 -2.27
C GLN A 2 -19.44 -7.15 -3.29
N ILE A 3 -19.86 -8.12 -4.10
CA ILE A 3 -19.04 -8.67 -5.18
C ILE A 3 -19.53 -8.05 -6.49
N VAL A 4 -18.60 -7.46 -7.24
CA VAL A 4 -18.84 -6.92 -8.58
C VAL A 4 -17.92 -7.61 -9.57
N LYS A 5 -18.39 -7.80 -10.80
CA LYS A 5 -17.59 -8.42 -11.88
C LYS A 5 -17.01 -7.33 -12.76
N LEU A 6 -15.69 -7.36 -12.93
CA LEU A 6 -14.96 -6.50 -13.87
C LEU A 6 -14.40 -7.38 -14.99
N PRO A 7 -14.84 -7.19 -16.25
CA PRO A 7 -14.20 -7.86 -17.39
C PRO A 7 -12.71 -7.51 -17.45
N LYS A 8 -11.84 -8.50 -17.70
CA LYS A 8 -10.38 -8.30 -17.72
C LYS A 8 -9.93 -7.20 -18.69
N GLU A 9 -10.62 -7.08 -19.83
CA GLU A 9 -10.41 -6.03 -20.84
C GLU A 9 -10.58 -4.61 -20.30
N ASN A 10 -11.33 -4.44 -19.20
CA ASN A 10 -11.56 -3.15 -18.55
C ASN A 10 -10.64 -2.91 -17.35
N LEU A 11 -9.73 -3.82 -17.01
CA LEU A 11 -8.79 -3.64 -15.89
C LEU A 11 -7.92 -2.40 -16.09
N ASP A 12 -7.38 -2.20 -17.30
CA ASP A 12 -6.56 -1.03 -17.60
C ASP A 12 -7.35 0.28 -17.46
N LYS A 13 -8.62 0.28 -17.89
CA LYS A 13 -9.50 1.46 -17.75
C LYS A 13 -9.79 1.74 -16.28
N PHE A 14 -10.02 0.68 -15.50
CA PHE A 14 -10.22 0.79 -14.06
C PHE A 14 -8.98 1.37 -13.38
N ILE A 15 -7.79 0.83 -13.63
CA ILE A 15 -6.54 1.33 -13.04
C ILE A 15 -6.29 2.79 -13.44
N LYS A 16 -6.49 3.15 -14.71
CA LYS A 16 -6.36 4.54 -15.17
C LYS A 16 -7.31 5.48 -14.43
N SER A 17 -8.54 5.03 -14.14
CA SER A 17 -9.53 5.83 -13.41
C SER A 17 -9.13 6.10 -11.95
N LEU A 18 -8.34 5.21 -11.33
CA LEU A 18 -7.86 5.37 -9.96
C LEU A 18 -6.99 6.61 -9.78
N SER A 19 -6.30 7.06 -10.82
CA SER A 19 -5.43 8.26 -10.81
C SER A 19 -6.17 9.53 -10.39
N ARG A 20 -7.51 9.55 -10.50
CA ARG A 20 -8.35 10.67 -10.08
C ARG A 20 -8.50 10.77 -8.56
N PHE A 21 -8.23 9.69 -7.84
CA PHE A 21 -8.42 9.60 -6.39
C PHE A 21 -7.12 9.73 -5.59
N GLY A 22 -5.96 9.58 -6.24
CA GLY A 22 -4.67 9.75 -5.59
C GLY A 22 -3.49 9.22 -6.41
N GLN A 23 -2.29 9.39 -5.87
CA GLN A 23 -1.07 8.86 -6.45
C GLN A 23 -1.04 7.33 -6.33
N ILE A 24 -0.95 6.64 -7.46
CA ILE A 24 -0.88 5.18 -7.49
C ILE A 24 0.55 4.71 -7.23
N TYR A 25 0.66 3.73 -6.32
CA TYR A 25 1.84 2.90 -6.14
C TYR A 25 1.45 1.45 -6.37
N ALA A 26 2.20 0.76 -7.21
CA ALA A 26 1.91 -0.62 -7.58
C ALA A 26 3.20 -1.43 -7.72
N PRO A 27 3.14 -2.76 -7.65
CA PRO A 27 4.28 -3.63 -7.93
C PRO A 27 4.75 -3.44 -9.37
N ILE A 28 6.04 -3.17 -9.52
CA ILE A 28 6.74 -3.16 -10.80
C ILE A 28 7.90 -4.15 -10.75
N LYS A 29 8.23 -4.73 -11.90
CA LYS A 29 9.41 -5.57 -12.06
C LYS A 29 10.66 -4.67 -12.17
N LYS A 30 11.59 -4.78 -11.22
CA LYS A 30 12.87 -4.06 -11.24
C LYS A 30 13.93 -4.85 -12.01
N ASP A 31 14.09 -6.13 -11.66
CA ASP A 31 15.09 -7.04 -12.20
C ASP A 31 14.44 -8.42 -12.50
N ALA A 32 15.23 -9.42 -12.91
CA ALA A 32 14.73 -10.73 -13.34
C ALA A 32 13.72 -11.38 -12.37
N ASN A 33 13.98 -11.30 -11.06
CA ASN A 33 13.15 -11.89 -9.99
C ASN A 33 12.76 -10.90 -8.89
N THR A 34 12.99 -9.60 -9.08
CA THR A 34 12.80 -8.61 -8.02
C THR A 34 11.67 -7.67 -8.35
N TYR A 35 10.67 -7.63 -7.48
CA TYR A 35 9.56 -6.69 -7.55
C TYR A 35 9.68 -5.63 -6.46
N LEU A 36 9.17 -4.44 -6.73
CA LEU A 36 9.03 -3.40 -5.72
C LEU A 36 7.78 -2.56 -5.98
N PHE A 37 7.17 -2.07 -4.91
CA PHE A 37 6.18 -1.01 -5.05
C PHE A 37 6.88 0.28 -5.43
N SER A 38 6.44 0.89 -6.53
CA SER A 38 6.92 2.19 -7.01
C SER A 38 5.76 3.10 -7.33
N LYS A 39 6.03 4.40 -7.35
CA LYS A 39 5.14 5.39 -7.95
C LYS A 39 4.94 5.03 -9.42
N ILE A 40 3.69 4.98 -9.87
CA ILE A 40 3.35 4.66 -11.25
C ILE A 40 3.18 5.93 -12.07
N GLU A 41 3.97 6.02 -13.13
CA GLU A 41 3.83 7.01 -14.21
C GLU A 41 3.37 6.34 -15.51
N ASP A 42 3.78 5.08 -15.71
CA ASP A 42 3.43 4.24 -16.84
C ASP A 42 2.71 2.97 -16.36
N PHE A 43 1.41 2.90 -16.66
CA PHE A 43 0.54 1.80 -16.25
C PHE A 43 0.93 0.45 -16.85
N SER A 44 1.63 0.43 -17.98
CA SER A 44 2.05 -0.81 -18.63
C SER A 44 3.11 -1.59 -17.82
N LYS A 45 3.77 -0.92 -16.87
CA LYS A 45 4.80 -1.52 -16.01
C LYS A 45 4.25 -2.22 -14.77
N ILE A 46 2.95 -2.08 -14.50
CA ILE A 46 2.31 -2.71 -13.35
C ILE A 46 2.27 -4.22 -13.58
N ASP A 47 2.79 -4.98 -12.61
CA ASP A 47 2.72 -6.44 -12.63
C ASP A 47 2.00 -6.93 -11.36
N LEU A 48 0.72 -7.27 -11.51
CA LEU A 48 -0.11 -7.81 -10.43
C LEU A 48 0.11 -9.32 -10.19
N GLY A 49 0.85 -10.00 -11.08
CA GLY A 49 1.15 -11.43 -10.98
C GLY A 49 2.43 -11.74 -10.20
N TYR A 50 2.93 -10.78 -9.42
CA TYR A 50 4.16 -10.94 -8.66
C TYR A 50 3.96 -11.83 -7.41
N ASN A 51 5.04 -12.45 -6.91
CA ASN A 51 4.98 -13.24 -5.67
C ASN A 51 5.29 -12.38 -4.43
N ARG A 52 6.42 -11.66 -4.47
CA ARG A 52 6.92 -10.89 -3.32
C ARG A 52 7.72 -9.67 -3.74
N THR A 53 7.59 -8.58 -2.99
CA THR A 53 8.37 -7.37 -3.19
C THR A 53 9.59 -7.31 -2.26
N LEU A 54 10.65 -6.64 -2.71
CA LEU A 54 11.87 -6.42 -1.92
C LEU A 54 11.60 -5.67 -0.60
N LEU A 55 10.72 -4.67 -0.64
CA LEU A 55 10.29 -3.94 0.54
C LEU A 55 8.77 -4.06 0.67
N PRO A 56 8.25 -4.38 1.88
CA PRO A 56 6.83 -4.48 2.10
C PRO A 56 6.14 -3.11 2.00
N PRO A 57 4.81 -3.07 1.79
CA PRO A 57 4.02 -1.85 1.72
C PRO A 57 4.12 -0.94 2.95
N LYS A 58 4.61 -1.45 4.10
CA LYS A 58 4.80 -0.68 5.34
C LYS A 58 5.58 0.64 5.14
N LYS A 59 6.50 0.69 4.16
CA LYS A 59 7.33 1.87 3.89
C LYS A 59 6.53 3.13 3.52
N TYR A 60 5.29 2.98 3.04
CA TYR A 60 4.41 4.09 2.71
C TYR A 60 3.73 4.70 3.94
N PHE A 61 3.69 3.97 5.04
CA PHE A 61 3.11 4.41 6.31
C PHE A 61 4.19 4.81 7.32
N LEU A 62 5.36 4.18 7.23
CA LEU A 62 6.51 4.38 8.09
C LEU A 62 7.75 4.62 7.21
N PRO A 63 7.95 5.86 6.72
CA PRO A 63 9.15 6.18 5.97
C PRO A 63 10.40 6.01 6.87
N PRO A 64 11.56 5.58 6.33
CA PRO A 64 12.78 5.44 7.12
C PRO A 64 13.27 6.73 7.79
N ILE A 65 12.92 7.89 7.21
CA ILE A 65 13.24 9.22 7.72
C ILE A 65 11.96 10.04 7.61
N ASP A 66 11.56 10.69 8.70
CA ASP A 66 10.42 11.58 8.75
C ASP A 66 10.83 12.89 9.42
N THR A 67 10.60 14.02 8.74
CA THR A 67 10.94 15.33 9.30
C THR A 67 9.75 15.82 10.10
N MET A 68 9.89 15.95 11.43
CA MET A 68 8.78 16.37 12.29
C MET A 68 8.59 17.90 12.30
N PHE A 69 9.69 18.65 12.33
CA PHE A 69 9.66 20.10 12.32
C PHE A 69 10.95 20.67 11.74
N LYS A 70 10.91 21.92 11.31
CA LYS A 70 12.07 22.75 11.04
C LYS A 70 12.08 23.93 11.99
N PHE A 71 13.27 24.45 12.25
CA PHE A 71 13.45 25.63 13.07
C PHE A 71 14.50 26.54 12.44
N SER A 72 14.19 27.83 12.32
CA SER A 72 15.15 28.86 11.95
C SER A 72 14.94 30.12 12.80
N ALA A 73 15.99 30.93 12.93
CA ALA A 73 15.89 32.19 13.70
C ALA A 73 14.94 33.22 13.04
N GLU A 74 14.78 33.13 11.72
CA GLU A 74 13.96 34.06 10.92
C GLU A 74 12.50 33.61 10.84
N ALA A 75 12.26 32.32 10.62
CA ALA A 75 10.91 31.76 10.42
C ALA A 75 10.32 31.12 11.68
N GLY A 76 11.13 30.92 12.73
CA GLY A 76 10.70 30.27 13.97
C GLY A 76 10.47 28.77 13.79
N TYR A 77 9.48 28.23 14.52
CA TYR A 77 9.08 26.84 14.44
C TYR A 77 8.12 26.61 13.26
N GLU A 78 8.45 25.64 12.41
CA GLU A 78 7.61 25.19 11.31
C GLU A 78 7.30 23.70 11.48
N GLU A 79 6.03 23.37 11.70
CA GLU A 79 5.56 21.99 11.68
C GLU A 79 5.64 21.45 10.25
N MET A 80 6.18 20.25 10.08
CA MET A 80 6.38 19.66 8.77
C MET A 80 5.30 18.60 8.50
N GLU A 81 4.42 18.88 7.54
CA GLU A 81 3.38 17.94 7.10
C GLU A 81 3.81 17.11 5.88
N HIS A 82 5.10 16.75 5.78
CA HIS A 82 5.63 16.10 4.58
C HIS A 82 4.89 14.78 4.27
N GLY A 83 4.16 14.79 3.15
CA GLY A 83 3.38 13.65 2.65
C GLY A 83 2.14 13.31 3.48
N LEU A 84 1.80 14.09 4.51
CA LEU A 84 0.64 13.80 5.37
C LEU A 84 -0.69 14.08 4.65
N ASN A 85 -0.76 15.09 3.77
CA ASN A 85 -1.98 15.45 3.06
C ASN A 85 -2.15 14.76 1.69
N GLU A 86 -1.19 13.93 1.29
CA GLU A 86 -1.21 13.30 -0.03
C GLU A 86 -2.11 12.07 -0.05
N LYS A 87 -3.11 12.09 -0.95
CA LYS A 87 -3.92 10.90 -1.23
C LYS A 87 -3.12 9.91 -2.07
N SER A 88 -3.03 8.67 -1.61
CA SER A 88 -2.29 7.60 -2.26
C SER A 88 -3.15 6.35 -2.43
N ILE A 89 -2.79 5.52 -3.41
CA ILE A 89 -3.46 4.25 -3.68
C ILE A 89 -2.37 3.19 -3.79
N LEU A 90 -2.39 2.22 -2.87
CA LEU A 90 -1.55 1.02 -2.97
C LEU A 90 -2.34 -0.05 -3.71
N LEU A 91 -1.94 -0.29 -4.96
CA LEU A 91 -2.56 -1.27 -5.84
C LEU A 91 -1.75 -2.56 -5.86
N GLY A 92 -2.44 -3.70 -5.73
CA GLY A 92 -1.82 -5.02 -5.82
C GLY A 92 -1.26 -5.50 -4.49
N VAL A 93 -1.85 -5.12 -3.36
CA VAL A 93 -1.34 -5.55 -2.05
C VAL A 93 -1.81 -6.98 -1.74
N HIS A 94 -0.91 -7.88 -1.37
CA HIS A 94 -1.29 -9.25 -1.03
C HIS A 94 -2.01 -9.33 0.34
N SER A 95 -2.82 -10.38 0.52
CA SER A 95 -3.54 -10.66 1.77
C SER A 95 -2.61 -10.68 2.99
N CYS A 96 -1.44 -11.29 2.87
CA CYS A 96 -0.44 -11.35 3.94
C CYS A 96 0.14 -9.98 4.32
N ASP A 97 0.35 -9.08 3.35
CA ASP A 97 0.78 -7.71 3.62
C ASP A 97 -0.34 -6.90 4.31
N ILE A 98 -1.61 -7.10 3.92
CA ILE A 98 -2.75 -6.45 4.58
C ILE A 98 -2.87 -6.89 6.04
N HIS A 99 -2.66 -8.17 6.34
CA HIS A 99 -2.56 -8.63 7.73
C HIS A 99 -1.40 -7.96 8.47
N GLY A 100 -0.25 -7.81 7.81
CA GLY A 100 0.88 -7.04 8.35
C GLY A 100 0.51 -5.61 8.69
N LEU A 101 -0.22 -4.91 7.80
CA LEU A 101 -0.71 -3.55 8.06
C LEU A 101 -1.68 -3.51 9.24
N ARG A 102 -2.57 -4.49 9.39
CA ARG A 102 -3.48 -4.58 10.54
C ARG A 102 -2.76 -4.79 11.86
N ILE A 103 -1.65 -5.51 11.86
CA ILE A 103 -0.80 -5.64 13.06
C ILE A 103 -0.17 -4.29 13.39
N LEU A 104 0.31 -3.54 12.38
CA LEU A 104 0.82 -2.18 12.60
C LEU A 104 -0.29 -1.26 13.15
N ASP A 105 -1.51 -1.35 12.62
CA ASP A 105 -2.65 -0.58 13.13
C ASP A 105 -2.83 -0.81 14.65
N LEU A 106 -2.66 -2.04 15.15
CA LEU A 106 -2.71 -2.35 16.59
C LEU A 106 -1.53 -1.74 17.36
N VAL A 107 -0.31 -1.83 16.83
CA VAL A 107 0.89 -1.28 17.47
C VAL A 107 0.79 0.24 17.63
N PHE A 108 0.34 0.94 16.59
CA PHE A 108 0.27 2.40 16.58
C PHE A 108 -1.00 2.97 17.22
N SER A 109 -2.00 2.13 17.53
CA SER A 109 -3.22 2.52 18.28
C SER A 109 -3.15 2.22 19.78
N GLY A 110 -1.95 1.99 20.32
CA GLY A 110 -1.74 1.74 21.74
C GLY A 110 -2.05 2.95 22.64
N ARG A 111 -1.46 2.99 23.83
CA ARG A 111 -1.69 4.06 24.82
C ARG A 111 -1.46 5.47 24.26
N TYR A 112 -0.48 5.61 23.38
CA TYR A 112 -0.20 6.84 22.65
C TYR A 112 -0.40 6.57 21.17
N VAL A 113 -1.41 7.22 20.59
CA VAL A 113 -1.75 7.06 19.18
C VAL A 113 -0.73 7.80 18.32
N ASP A 114 -0.17 7.11 17.33
CA ASP A 114 0.72 7.74 16.35
C ASP A 114 -0.09 8.44 15.25
N ASN A 115 -0.20 9.76 15.36
CA ASN A 115 -0.97 10.56 14.41
C ASN A 115 -0.35 10.60 13.02
N TYR A 116 0.98 10.48 12.88
CA TYR A 116 1.64 10.51 11.57
C TYR A 116 1.33 9.23 10.80
N TYR A 117 1.45 8.08 11.47
CA TYR A 117 1.05 6.78 10.92
C TYR A 117 -0.42 6.78 10.50
N PHE A 118 -1.33 7.17 11.41
CA PHE A 118 -2.76 7.10 11.10
C PHE A 118 -3.22 8.13 10.06
N THR A 119 -2.55 9.27 9.97
CA THR A 119 -2.84 10.25 8.91
C THR A 119 -2.49 9.67 7.54
N ARG A 120 -1.29 9.09 7.37
CA ARG A 120 -0.93 8.36 6.15
C ARG A 120 -1.87 7.20 5.89
N ARG A 121 -2.15 6.38 6.91
CA ARG A 121 -3.05 5.22 6.82
C ARG A 121 -4.45 5.57 6.34
N LYS A 122 -5.00 6.72 6.76
CA LYS A 122 -6.32 7.25 6.34
C LYS A 122 -6.29 7.89 4.95
N ASN A 123 -5.14 8.40 4.52
CA ASN A 123 -4.96 9.01 3.20
C ASN A 123 -4.52 8.03 2.12
N THR A 124 -4.30 6.77 2.48
CA THR A 124 -3.96 5.69 1.56
C THR A 124 -5.13 4.72 1.39
N SER A 125 -5.62 4.58 0.15
CA SER A 125 -6.52 3.48 -0.22
C SER A 125 -5.71 2.22 -0.55
N ILE A 126 -6.20 1.06 -0.10
CA ILE A 126 -5.56 -0.24 -0.29
C ILE A 126 -6.42 -1.08 -1.22
N ILE A 127 -5.88 -1.41 -2.39
CA ILE A 127 -6.49 -2.33 -3.35
C ILE A 127 -5.69 -3.62 -3.34
N GLY A 128 -6.25 -4.67 -2.75
CA GLY A 128 -5.62 -5.96 -2.64
C GLY A 128 -5.73 -6.79 -3.91
N VAL A 129 -4.84 -7.78 -4.07
CA VAL A 129 -4.91 -8.80 -5.13
C VAL A 129 -4.63 -10.18 -4.57
N SER A 130 -5.35 -11.19 -5.06
CA SER A 130 -5.05 -12.59 -4.79
C SER A 130 -3.72 -12.99 -5.42
N CYS A 131 -2.90 -13.77 -4.71
CA CYS A 131 -1.64 -14.29 -5.23
C CYS A 131 -1.61 -15.83 -5.21
N ILE A 132 -0.76 -16.41 -6.05
CA ILE A 132 -0.44 -17.84 -6.02
C ILE A 132 0.88 -17.99 -5.26
N PRO A 133 0.89 -18.54 -4.04
CA PRO A 133 2.09 -18.65 -3.22
C PRO A 133 3.08 -19.68 -3.80
N ASP A 134 4.38 -19.42 -3.66
CA ASP A 134 5.46 -20.36 -3.95
C ASP A 134 5.86 -21.20 -2.72
N ASP A 135 6.86 -22.06 -2.87
CA ASP A 135 7.43 -22.90 -1.82
C ASP A 135 8.07 -22.11 -0.67
N MET A 136 8.38 -20.84 -0.89
CA MET A 136 8.99 -19.93 0.07
C MET A 136 7.94 -18.98 0.72
N CYS A 137 6.66 -19.24 0.52
CA CYS A 137 5.54 -18.50 1.11
C CYS A 137 4.93 -19.25 2.30
N PHE A 138 4.78 -18.56 3.43
CA PHE A 138 4.22 -19.12 4.67
C PHE A 138 2.79 -18.64 4.97
N CYS A 139 2.13 -17.96 4.04
CA CYS A 139 0.84 -17.29 4.28
C CYS A 139 -0.22 -18.26 4.82
N ARG A 140 -0.33 -19.46 4.23
CA ARG A 140 -1.29 -20.48 4.67
C ARG A 140 -0.98 -21.01 6.08
N SER A 141 0.29 -21.31 6.37
CA SER A 141 0.71 -21.77 7.70
C SER A 141 0.49 -20.71 8.79
N MET A 142 0.54 -19.43 8.41
CA MET A 142 0.29 -18.29 9.30
C MET A 142 -1.18 -17.84 9.33
N GLY A 143 -2.08 -18.47 8.55
CA GLY A 143 -3.49 -18.08 8.44
C GLY A 143 -3.71 -16.69 7.82
N THR A 144 -2.80 -16.26 6.94
CA THR A 144 -2.80 -14.94 6.28
C THR A 144 -2.95 -15.02 4.76
N ASP A 145 -3.27 -16.21 4.23
CA ASP A 145 -3.55 -16.45 2.81
C ASP A 145 -4.88 -15.83 2.35
N PHE A 146 -5.81 -15.56 3.26
CA PHE A 146 -7.06 -14.84 3.01
C PHE A 146 -7.21 -13.61 3.92
N VAL A 147 -7.99 -12.62 3.47
CA VAL A 147 -8.26 -11.41 4.25
C VAL A 147 -9.72 -10.96 4.10
N GLU A 148 -10.35 -10.65 5.23
CA GLU A 148 -11.76 -10.21 5.28
C GLU A 148 -11.93 -8.68 5.38
N ARG A 149 -10.89 -7.99 5.87
CA ARG A 149 -10.92 -6.55 6.17
C ARG A 149 -9.52 -5.94 6.11
N GLY A 150 -9.46 -4.61 6.03
CA GLY A 150 -8.20 -3.86 5.98
C GLY A 150 -7.80 -3.39 4.58
N PHE A 151 -8.70 -3.59 3.60
CA PHE A 151 -8.60 -3.09 2.24
C PHE A 151 -9.89 -2.34 1.86
N ASP A 152 -9.81 -1.49 0.84
CA ASP A 152 -10.96 -0.78 0.26
C ASP A 152 -11.58 -1.57 -0.89
N LEU A 153 -10.74 -2.23 -1.70
CA LEU A 153 -11.12 -3.17 -2.75
C LEU A 153 -10.19 -4.39 -2.73
N PHE A 154 -10.67 -5.55 -3.15
CA PHE A 154 -9.87 -6.75 -3.30
C PHE A 154 -10.16 -7.41 -4.64
N LEU A 155 -9.13 -7.55 -5.46
CA LEU A 155 -9.21 -8.18 -6.78
C LEU A 155 -8.88 -9.66 -6.65
N SER A 156 -9.73 -10.51 -7.21
CA SER A 156 -9.53 -11.95 -7.29
C SER A 156 -9.95 -12.46 -8.65
N ASP A 157 -9.24 -13.47 -9.17
CA ASP A 157 -9.53 -14.17 -10.42
C ASP A 157 -10.03 -15.60 -10.15
#